data_AF-E2S7A2-F1
#
_entry.id   AF-E2S7A2-F1
#
_cell.length_a   1.000
_cell.length_b   1.000
_cell.length_c   1.000
_cell.angle_alpha   90.00
_cell.angle_beta   90.00
_cell.angle_gamma   90.00
#
_symmetry.space_group_name_H-M   'P 1'
#
loop_
_entity.id
_entity.type
_entity.pdbx_description
1 polymer ?
#
loop_
_entity_poly.entity_id
_entity_poly.type
_entity_poly.pdbx_seq_one_letter_code
_entity_poly.pdbx_strand_id
1 'polypeptide(L)'
;MVKQQRGPLLAFKIALTSLIMVNVVGLIAQFPTNSFVSRGNEPWQMFFFTFVPQNWAFFTKDPQSENLFVYSAERNYSSLLKTPQNKRENLWGVSRDQRAQGPEVARLAAEIPNSAWVKCDSDETSCLDSALDQERPQATIPNTALEPSLCGKMIFGLGVPTPWSYRNLVEDKNRLTRASYVEVVCQ
;
A
#
# COMPACT_ATOMS: atom_id res chain seq x y z
N MET A 1 -21.91 -24.24 56.09
CA MET A 1 -20.90 -25.10 55.42
C MET A 1 -20.99 -24.88 53.92
N VAL A 2 -20.07 -24.10 53.33
CA VAL A 2 -20.03 -23.85 51.89
C VAL A 2 -19.48 -25.11 51.22
N LYS A 3 -20.34 -25.85 50.52
CA LYS A 3 -19.96 -27.07 49.80
C LYS A 3 -18.98 -26.67 48.70
N GLN A 4 -17.74 -27.09 48.88
CA GLN A 4 -16.59 -26.66 48.09
C GLN A 4 -16.77 -27.01 46.60
N GLN A 5 -16.94 -25.98 45.76
CA GLN A 5 -17.16 -26.05 44.30
C GLN A 5 -15.91 -26.51 43.51
N ARG A 6 -15.19 -27.54 43.98
CA ARG A 6 -13.93 -28.02 43.37
C ARG A 6 -14.11 -28.56 41.94
N GLY A 7 -15.23 -29.24 41.66
CA GLY A 7 -15.54 -29.79 40.34
C GLY A 7 -15.66 -28.74 39.22
N PRO A 8 -16.55 -27.74 39.33
CA PRO A 8 -16.71 -26.72 38.28
C PRO A 8 -15.47 -25.83 38.12
N LEU A 9 -14.73 -25.56 39.22
CA LEU A 9 -13.46 -24.81 39.16
C LEU A 9 -12.37 -25.57 38.40
N LEU A 10 -12.29 -26.90 38.57
CA LEU A 10 -11.33 -27.72 37.84
C LEU A 10 -11.67 -27.77 36.34
N ALA A 11 -12.95 -27.99 36.01
CA ALA A 11 -13.42 -27.98 34.63
C ALA A 11 -13.15 -26.63 33.93
N PHE A 12 -13.43 -25.52 34.63
CA PHE A 12 -13.13 -24.17 34.14
C PHE A 12 -11.64 -23.97 33.87
N LYS A 13 -10.77 -24.38 34.79
CA LYS A 13 -9.31 -24.27 34.61
C LYS A 13 -8.84 -25.06 33.40
N ILE A 14 -9.30 -26.30 33.23
CA ILE A 14 -8.95 -27.14 32.08
C ILE A 14 -9.39 -26.46 30.78
N ALA A 15 -10.64 -26.02 30.71
CA ALA A 15 -11.18 -25.34 29.53
C ALA A 15 -10.37 -24.08 29.19
N LEU A 16 -10.06 -23.26 30.20
CA LEU A 16 -9.26 -22.04 30.02
C LEU A 16 -7.84 -22.34 29.55
N THR A 17 -7.17 -23.34 30.15
CA THR A 17 -5.82 -23.72 29.73
C THR A 17 -5.78 -24.26 28.31
N SER A 18 -6.79 -25.06 27.92
CA SER A 18 -6.90 -25.58 26.55
C SER A 18 -7.15 -24.45 25.56
N LEU A 19 -8.02 -23.48 25.90
CA LEU A 19 -8.28 -22.32 25.06
C LEU A 19 -7.01 -21.48 24.87
N ILE A 20 -6.27 -21.21 25.95
CA ILE A 20 -5.00 -20.47 25.88
C ILE A 20 -4.00 -21.22 25.00
N MET A 21 -3.85 -22.53 25.20
CA MET A 21 -2.93 -23.35 24.40
C MET A 21 -3.27 -23.29 22.91
N VAL A 22 -4.55 -23.47 22.54
CA VAL A 22 -5.00 -23.40 21.14
C VAL A 22 -4.72 -22.02 20.53
N ASN A 23 -4.93 -20.94 21.27
CA ASN A 23 -4.64 -19.58 20.78
C ASN A 23 -3.14 -19.33 20.63
N VAL A 24 -2.32 -19.77 21.59
CA VAL A 24 -0.85 -19.64 21.51
C VAL A 24 -0.29 -20.42 20.33
N VAL A 25 -0.73 -21.66 20.14
CA VAL A 25 -0.33 -22.48 18.98
C VAL A 25 -0.83 -21.83 17.68
N GLY A 26 -2.05 -21.30 17.66
CA GLY A 26 -2.61 -20.58 16.52
C GLY A 26 -1.81 -19.33 16.15
N LEU A 27 -1.33 -18.55 17.14
CA LEU A 27 -0.47 -17.40 16.89
C LEU A 27 0.88 -17.80 16.29
N ILE A 28 1.51 -18.85 16.81
CA ILE A 28 2.79 -19.36 16.29
C ILE A 28 2.62 -19.88 14.86
N ALA A 29 1.55 -20.63 14.60
CA ALA A 29 1.24 -21.19 13.28
C ALA A 29 1.09 -20.11 12.20
N GLN A 30 0.65 -18.91 12.60
CA GLN A 30 0.25 -17.85 11.69
C GLN A 30 1.25 -16.68 11.66
N PHE A 31 2.37 -16.78 12.37
CA PHE A 31 3.40 -15.75 12.30
C PHE A 31 4.03 -15.63 10.91
N PRO A 32 4.47 -14.42 10.51
CA PRO A 32 5.28 -14.25 9.31
C PRO A 32 6.56 -15.10 9.39
N THR A 33 7.06 -15.50 8.21
CA THR A 33 8.34 -16.19 8.08
C THR A 33 9.42 -15.41 8.83
N ASN A 34 10.10 -16.07 9.75
CA ASN A 34 11.20 -15.51 10.52
C ASN A 34 12.27 -16.59 10.73
N SER A 35 13.36 -16.24 11.41
CA SER A 35 14.49 -17.13 11.64
C SER A 35 14.15 -18.40 12.42
N PHE A 36 13.04 -18.42 13.16
CA PHE A 36 12.59 -19.55 13.98
C PHE A 36 11.40 -20.30 13.38
N VAL A 37 10.62 -19.65 12.51
CA VAL A 37 9.40 -20.22 11.91
C VAL A 37 9.41 -19.94 10.42
N SER A 38 9.56 -21.00 9.61
CA SER A 38 9.32 -20.91 8.18
C SER A 38 7.83 -21.02 7.90
N ARG A 39 7.25 -20.02 7.22
CA ARG A 39 5.88 -20.11 6.70
C ARG A 39 5.89 -21.12 5.55
N GLY A 40 5.17 -22.23 5.71
CA GLY A 40 5.08 -23.29 4.70
C GLY A 40 3.63 -23.65 4.38
N ASN A 41 3.45 -24.62 3.49
CA ASN A 41 2.14 -25.22 3.19
C ASN A 41 1.90 -26.46 4.08
N GLU A 42 2.46 -26.47 5.28
CA GLU A 42 2.35 -27.61 6.17
C GLU A 42 0.88 -27.80 6.59
N PRO A 43 0.34 -29.03 6.56
CA PRO A 43 -1.08 -29.28 6.80
C PRO A 43 -1.62 -28.72 8.12
N TRP A 44 -0.78 -28.71 9.17
CA TRP A 44 -1.17 -28.16 10.48
C TRP A 44 -1.26 -26.63 10.46
N GLN A 45 -0.39 -25.94 9.73
CA GLN A 45 -0.46 -24.48 9.56
C GLN A 45 -1.73 -24.12 8.80
N MET A 46 -2.05 -24.85 7.74
CA MET A 46 -3.27 -24.69 6.95
C MET A 46 -4.54 -24.87 7.79
N PHE A 47 -4.59 -25.88 8.67
CA PHE A 47 -5.70 -26.07 9.60
C PHE A 47 -5.94 -24.81 10.47
N PHE A 48 -4.89 -24.25 11.06
CA PHE A 48 -5.01 -23.04 11.87
C PHE A 48 -5.40 -21.81 11.05
N PHE A 49 -4.90 -21.66 9.82
CA PHE A 49 -5.33 -20.59 8.92
C PHE A 49 -6.81 -20.68 8.55
N THR A 50 -7.35 -21.88 8.35
CA THR A 50 -8.75 -22.07 7.94
C THR A 50 -9.74 -21.97 9.10
N PHE A 51 -9.45 -22.63 10.22
CA PHE A 51 -10.45 -22.84 11.28
C PHE A 51 -10.26 -21.96 12.51
N VAL A 52 -9.05 -21.44 12.75
CA VAL A 52 -8.75 -20.57 13.88
C VAL A 52 -7.98 -19.35 13.38
N PRO A 53 -8.53 -18.55 12.45
CA PRO A 53 -7.79 -17.41 11.90
C PRO A 53 -7.53 -16.39 13.01
N GLN A 54 -6.27 -16.28 13.40
CA GLN A 54 -5.72 -15.24 14.28
C GLN A 54 -5.01 -14.17 13.46
N ASN A 55 -4.78 -14.42 12.17
CA ASN A 55 -4.07 -13.53 11.28
C ASN A 55 -5.01 -12.42 10.78
N TRP A 56 -4.83 -11.23 11.33
CA TRP A 56 -5.33 -9.98 10.74
C TRP A 56 -4.31 -9.49 9.71
N ALA A 57 -3.98 -10.35 8.75
CA ALA A 57 -3.16 -9.92 7.62
C ALA A 57 -4.03 -8.96 6.81
N PHE A 58 -3.91 -7.67 7.10
CA PHE A 58 -4.31 -6.63 6.17
C PHE A 58 -3.63 -6.97 4.85
N PHE A 59 -4.36 -6.92 3.74
CA PHE A 59 -3.85 -7.01 2.38
C PHE A 59 -2.87 -5.85 2.15
N THR A 60 -1.68 -5.97 2.74
CA THR A 60 -0.64 -4.96 2.71
C THR A 60 0.29 -5.40 1.62
N LYS A 61 0.17 -4.71 0.50
CA LYS A 61 1.15 -4.70 -0.58
C LYS A 61 2.55 -4.63 0.04
N ASP A 62 3.49 -5.38 -0.51
CA ASP A 62 4.89 -5.40 -0.04
C ASP A 62 5.41 -3.96 0.10
N PRO A 63 5.87 -3.53 1.28
CA PRO A 63 6.35 -2.15 1.48
C PRO A 63 7.56 -1.80 0.60
N GLN A 64 8.28 -2.80 0.08
CA GLN A 64 9.41 -2.62 -0.83
C GLN A 64 9.00 -2.59 -2.31
N SER A 65 7.74 -2.91 -2.62
CA SER A 65 7.24 -2.84 -3.99
C SER A 65 6.96 -1.40 -4.43
N GLU A 66 7.05 -1.17 -5.75
CA GLU A 66 6.87 0.16 -6.34
C GLU A 66 5.46 0.69 -6.10
N ASN A 67 5.36 1.95 -5.67
CA ASN A 67 4.14 2.71 -5.54
C ASN A 67 3.98 3.70 -6.70
N LEU A 68 2.73 4.01 -7.00
CA LEU A 68 2.35 5.00 -8.00
C LEU A 68 2.33 6.39 -7.36
N PHE A 69 2.97 7.33 -8.03
CA PHE A 69 2.98 8.74 -7.74
C PHE A 69 2.46 9.52 -8.93
N VAL A 70 1.83 10.66 -8.68
CA VAL A 70 1.34 11.55 -9.73
C VAL A 70 1.78 12.96 -9.40
N TYR A 71 2.43 13.60 -10.35
CA TYR A 71 3.01 14.94 -10.23
C TYR A 71 2.42 15.86 -11.30
N SER A 72 2.31 17.16 -10.99
CA SER A 72 1.99 18.18 -11.99
C SER A 72 3.07 18.22 -13.07
N ALA A 73 2.70 18.43 -14.33
CA ALA A 73 3.64 18.70 -15.42
C ALA A 73 4.24 20.12 -15.38
N GLU A 74 4.07 20.83 -14.26
CA GLU A 74 4.75 22.09 -13.96
C GLU A 74 6.14 21.80 -13.38
N ARG A 75 7.10 22.72 -13.56
CA ARG A 75 8.48 22.57 -13.06
C ARG A 75 8.61 22.47 -11.53
N ASN A 76 7.54 22.72 -10.78
CA ASN A 76 7.52 22.57 -9.33
C ASN A 76 7.22 21.13 -8.87
N TYR A 77 6.84 20.24 -9.80
CA TYR A 77 6.51 18.83 -9.56
C TYR A 77 5.66 18.60 -8.30
N SER A 78 4.63 19.44 -8.11
CA SER A 78 3.72 19.26 -6.99
C SER A 78 2.96 17.94 -7.08
N SER A 79 2.83 17.22 -5.97
CA SER A 79 2.07 15.97 -5.96
C SER A 79 0.58 16.24 -6.14
N LEU A 80 -0.03 15.57 -7.13
CA LEU A 80 -1.47 15.61 -7.38
C LEU A 80 -2.26 14.59 -6.52
N LEU A 81 -1.56 13.84 -5.66
CA LEU A 81 -2.19 12.90 -4.75
C LEU A 81 -2.83 13.62 -3.56
N LYS A 82 -4.11 13.30 -3.32
CA LYS A 82 -4.88 13.77 -2.17
C LYS A 82 -4.43 13.14 -0.86
N THR A 83 -3.67 12.03 -0.88
CA THR A 83 -3.16 11.38 0.34
C THR A 83 -2.13 12.25 1.08
N PRO A 84 -1.96 12.13 2.41
CA PRO A 84 -2.61 11.19 3.33
C PRO A 84 -3.98 11.65 3.86
N GLN A 85 -4.69 10.73 4.53
CA GLN A 85 -6.07 10.96 4.93
C GLN A 85 -6.26 12.03 6.01
N ASN A 86 -5.22 12.29 6.78
CA ASN A 86 -5.22 13.32 7.82
C ASN A 86 -4.92 14.73 7.30
N LYS A 87 -4.74 14.93 5.98
CA LYS A 87 -4.61 16.26 5.36
C LYS A 87 -5.85 17.12 5.65
N ARG A 88 -5.64 18.44 5.77
CA ARG A 88 -6.72 19.42 6.00
C ARG A 88 -7.71 19.41 4.84
N GLU A 89 -7.21 19.27 3.61
CA GLU A 89 -8.00 19.23 2.37
C GLU A 89 -8.95 18.02 2.35
N ASN A 90 -8.59 16.94 3.06
CA ASN A 90 -9.46 15.77 3.26
C ASN A 90 -10.34 15.87 4.52
N LEU A 91 -10.42 17.05 5.14
CA LEU A 91 -11.16 17.30 6.38
C LEU A 91 -10.73 16.31 7.50
N TRP A 92 -9.42 16.07 7.63
CA TRP A 92 -8.85 15.11 8.59
C TRP A 92 -9.44 13.70 8.50
N GLY A 93 -9.97 13.34 7.34
CA GLY A 93 -10.48 12.00 7.05
C GLY A 93 -12.00 11.90 6.95
N VAL A 94 -12.72 13.01 7.14
CA VAL A 94 -14.16 13.06 6.87
C VAL A 94 -14.45 12.97 5.37
N SER A 95 -13.65 13.63 4.53
CA SER A 95 -13.76 13.44 3.08
C SER A 95 -13.25 12.05 2.67
N ARG A 96 -13.97 11.42 1.75
CA ARG A 96 -13.62 10.11 1.19
C ARG A 96 -12.97 10.21 -0.19
N ASP A 97 -12.74 11.41 -0.71
CA ASP A 97 -12.25 11.62 -2.08
C ASP A 97 -10.87 11.01 -2.31
N GLN A 98 -9.98 11.09 -1.33
CA GLN A 98 -8.67 10.47 -1.43
C GLN A 98 -8.72 8.92 -1.50
N ARG A 99 -9.79 8.29 -0.99
CA ARG A 99 -9.99 6.83 -1.15
C ARG A 99 -10.55 6.49 -2.53
N ALA A 100 -11.28 7.41 -3.17
CA ALA A 100 -11.72 7.25 -4.55
C ALA A 100 -10.57 7.44 -5.55
N GLN A 101 -9.59 8.30 -5.23
CA GLN A 101 -8.45 8.58 -6.11
C GLN A 101 -7.51 7.39 -6.31
N GLY A 102 -7.35 6.49 -5.33
CA GLY A 102 -6.46 5.33 -5.46
C GLY A 102 -6.82 4.42 -6.66
N PRO A 103 -8.07 3.91 -6.74
CA PRO A 103 -8.54 3.17 -7.91
C PRO A 103 -8.46 3.94 -9.23
N GLU A 104 -8.72 5.25 -9.22
CA GLU A 104 -8.59 6.12 -10.39
C GLU A 104 -7.14 6.14 -10.91
N VAL A 105 -6.16 6.41 -10.04
CA VAL A 105 -4.73 6.42 -10.38
C VAL A 105 -4.28 5.06 -10.90
N ALA A 106 -4.69 3.97 -10.25
CA ALA A 106 -4.32 2.62 -10.66
C ALA A 106 -4.86 2.27 -12.05
N ARG A 107 -6.09 2.68 -12.37
CA ARG A 107 -6.68 2.50 -13.69
C ARG A 107 -5.95 3.30 -14.75
N LEU A 108 -5.73 4.60 -14.52
CA LEU A 108 -5.01 5.47 -15.45
C LEU A 108 -3.60 4.93 -15.73
N ALA A 109 -2.89 4.51 -14.69
CA ALA A 109 -1.54 3.94 -14.83
C ALA A 109 -1.52 2.63 -15.64
N ALA A 110 -2.57 1.80 -15.53
CA ALA A 110 -2.70 0.57 -16.30
C ALA A 110 -2.97 0.81 -17.81
N GLU A 111 -3.51 1.98 -18.15
CA GLU A 111 -3.74 2.40 -19.54
C GLU A 111 -2.49 3.04 -20.18
N ILE A 112 -1.46 3.37 -19.40
CA ILE A 112 -0.18 3.90 -19.91
C ILE A 112 0.57 2.77 -20.67
N PRO A 113 0.90 2.94 -21.96
CA PRO A 113 1.68 1.95 -22.70
C PRO A 113 3.05 1.71 -22.07
N ASN A 114 3.52 0.46 -22.06
CA ASN A 114 4.86 0.13 -21.53
C ASN A 114 5.99 0.92 -22.20
N SER A 115 5.83 1.30 -23.48
CA SER A 115 6.80 2.12 -24.22
C SER A 115 6.84 3.59 -23.81
N ALA A 116 5.81 4.08 -23.11
CA ALA A 116 5.71 5.46 -22.65
C ALA A 116 6.44 5.70 -21.32
N TRP A 117 6.96 4.64 -20.69
CA TRP A 117 7.71 4.74 -19.44
C TRP A 117 9.20 4.93 -19.71
N VAL A 118 9.73 6.03 -19.17
CA VAL A 118 11.17 6.31 -19.14
C VAL A 118 11.74 5.70 -17.87
N LYS A 119 12.87 4.99 -17.99
CA LYS A 119 13.58 4.44 -16.83
C LYS A 119 14.36 5.55 -16.13
N CYS A 120 14.28 5.56 -14.80
CA CYS A 120 14.99 6.50 -13.95
C CYS A 120 16.11 5.79 -13.20
N ASP A 121 17.32 6.33 -13.35
CA ASP A 121 18.53 5.87 -12.65
C ASP A 121 19.17 7.00 -11.80
N SER A 122 18.51 8.17 -11.75
CA SER A 122 18.94 9.40 -11.05
C SER A 122 17.98 9.79 -9.90
N ASP A 123 18.22 10.94 -9.27
CA ASP A 123 17.34 11.53 -8.25
C ASP A 123 15.91 11.82 -8.76
N GLU A 124 15.00 12.09 -7.83
CA GLU A 124 13.56 12.28 -8.12
C GLU A 124 13.34 13.42 -9.14
N THR A 125 14.04 14.54 -8.98
CA THR A 125 13.84 15.73 -9.84
C THR A 125 14.34 15.48 -11.25
N SER A 126 15.57 14.96 -11.39
CA SER A 126 16.18 14.65 -12.69
C SER A 126 15.37 13.60 -13.48
N CYS A 127 14.76 12.65 -12.78
CA CYS A 127 13.84 11.66 -13.36
C CYS A 127 12.58 12.32 -13.95
N LEU A 128 11.98 13.26 -13.21
CA LEU A 128 10.79 13.99 -13.65
C LEU A 128 11.10 14.97 -14.79
N ASP A 129 12.25 15.65 -14.75
CA ASP A 129 12.76 16.48 -15.85
C ASP A 129 12.89 15.64 -17.13
N SER A 130 13.56 14.48 -17.04
CA SER A 130 13.77 13.58 -18.18
C SER A 130 12.46 13.07 -18.81
N ALA A 131 11.42 12.90 -18.00
CA ALA A 131 10.10 12.52 -18.50
C ALA A 131 9.39 13.69 -19.20
N LEU A 132 9.58 14.92 -18.70
CA LEU A 132 8.97 16.14 -19.24
C LEU A 132 9.66 16.64 -20.51
N ASP A 133 10.97 16.38 -20.65
CA ASP A 133 11.81 16.77 -21.81
C ASP A 133 11.37 16.12 -23.14
N GLN A 134 10.45 15.17 -23.11
CA GLN A 134 9.88 14.54 -24.31
C GLN A 134 9.05 15.49 -25.21
N GLU A 135 8.97 16.79 -24.88
CA GLU A 135 8.21 17.88 -25.51
C GLU A 135 6.67 17.69 -25.59
N ARG A 136 6.19 16.45 -25.66
CA ARG A 136 4.79 16.05 -25.81
C ARG A 136 4.44 14.90 -24.88
N PRO A 137 3.17 14.83 -24.43
CA PRO A 137 2.65 13.67 -23.72
C PRO A 137 2.88 12.40 -24.54
N GLN A 138 3.39 11.35 -23.89
CA GLN A 138 3.66 10.06 -24.50
C GLN A 138 2.39 9.24 -24.74
N ALA A 139 1.32 9.57 -24.02
CA ALA A 139 -0.01 8.99 -24.20
C ALA A 139 -1.09 9.99 -23.79
N THR A 140 -2.26 9.84 -24.42
CA THR A 140 -3.50 10.52 -24.03
C THR A 140 -4.47 9.46 -23.49
N ILE A 141 -4.94 9.63 -22.26
CA ILE A 141 -5.67 8.60 -21.51
C ILE A 141 -7.04 9.16 -21.09
N PRO A 142 -8.16 8.48 -21.41
CA PRO A 142 -9.47 8.92 -20.97
C PRO A 142 -9.70 8.59 -19.48
N ASN A 143 -10.07 9.59 -18.69
CA ASN A 143 -10.52 9.37 -17.33
C ASN A 143 -12.03 9.16 -17.30
N THR A 144 -12.43 7.91 -17.04
CA THR A 144 -13.84 7.48 -16.98
C THR A 144 -14.30 7.22 -15.54
N ALA A 145 -13.59 7.79 -14.55
CA ALA A 145 -14.08 7.82 -13.18
C ALA A 145 -15.38 8.64 -13.10
N LEU A 146 -16.29 8.24 -12.21
CA LEU A 146 -17.55 8.97 -11.99
C LEU A 146 -17.31 10.41 -11.49
N GLU A 147 -16.27 10.59 -10.69
CA GLU A 147 -15.84 11.88 -10.12
C GLU A 147 -14.33 12.02 -10.36
N PRO A 148 -13.91 12.45 -11.57
CA PRO A 148 -12.51 12.49 -11.94
C PRO A 148 -11.76 13.54 -11.12
N SER A 149 -10.65 13.13 -10.50
CA SER A 149 -9.77 14.02 -9.73
C SER A 149 -8.48 14.39 -10.45
N LEU A 150 -8.14 13.67 -11.53
CA LEU A 150 -6.95 13.88 -12.34
C LEU A 150 -7.32 14.21 -13.79
N CYS A 151 -7.10 15.46 -14.18
CA CYS A 151 -7.35 15.96 -15.55
C CYS A 151 -6.18 16.82 -16.02
N GLY A 152 -5.87 16.76 -17.32
CA GLY A 152 -4.81 17.55 -17.96
C GLY A 152 -3.46 16.84 -18.01
N LYS A 153 -2.40 17.64 -18.11
CA LYS A 153 -1.02 17.18 -18.29
C LYS A 153 -0.35 16.87 -16.95
N MET A 154 0.18 15.66 -16.80
CA MET A 154 0.79 15.20 -15.55
C MET A 154 1.86 14.14 -15.79
N ILE A 155 2.68 13.88 -14.77
CA ILE A 155 3.71 12.85 -14.80
C ILE A 155 3.33 11.76 -13.82
N PHE A 156 3.23 10.53 -14.30
CA PHE A 156 3.11 9.33 -13.47
C PHE A 156 4.50 8.82 -13.12
N GLY A 157 4.75 8.56 -11.84
CA GLY A 157 5.97 7.96 -11.34
C GLY A 157 5.70 6.58 -10.73
N LEU A 158 6.59 5.63 -10.99
CA LEU A 158 6.70 4.39 -10.23
C LEU A 158 7.97 4.49 -9.39
N GLY A 159 7.88 4.17 -8.11
CA GLY A 159 9.04 4.26 -7.23
C GLY A 159 8.82 3.68 -5.86
N VAL A 160 9.89 3.59 -5.08
CA VAL A 160 9.84 3.13 -3.70
C VAL A 160 9.99 4.32 -2.75
N PRO A 161 9.19 4.39 -1.67
CA PRO A 161 9.36 5.44 -0.69
C PRO A 161 10.71 5.28 0.03
N THR A 162 11.37 6.39 0.32
CA THR A 162 12.60 6.36 1.13
C THR A 162 12.29 5.74 2.49
N PRO A 163 13.04 4.70 2.92
CA PRO A 163 12.77 4.05 4.19
C PRO A 163 12.87 5.04 5.34
N TRP A 164 12.03 4.87 6.36
CA TRP A 164 11.92 5.82 7.47
C TRP A 164 13.28 6.11 8.15
N SER A 165 14.13 5.09 8.28
CA SER A 165 15.48 5.21 8.86
C SER A 165 16.42 6.16 8.10
N TYR A 166 16.16 6.43 6.81
CA TYR A 166 17.00 7.27 5.95
C TYR A 166 16.34 8.60 5.58
N ARG A 167 15.11 8.88 6.03
CA ARG A 167 14.33 10.06 5.61
C ARG A 167 14.99 11.41 5.93
N ASN A 168 15.88 11.46 6.92
CA ASN A 168 16.60 12.67 7.30
C ASN A 168 18.02 12.73 6.70
N LEU A 169 18.42 11.72 5.92
CA LEU A 169 19.76 11.59 5.33
C LEU A 169 19.77 11.84 3.82
N VAL A 170 18.59 11.85 3.19
CA VAL A 170 18.41 12.13 1.76
C VAL A 170 17.31 13.17 1.58
N GLU A 171 17.45 14.01 0.56
CA GLU A 171 16.44 15.01 0.22
C GLU A 171 15.21 14.37 -0.45
N ASP A 172 15.44 13.33 -1.26
CA ASP A 172 14.40 12.63 -1.99
C ASP A 172 13.48 11.83 -1.07
N LYS A 173 12.17 12.09 -1.18
CA LYS A 173 11.16 11.37 -0.42
C LYS A 173 10.85 10.02 -1.07
N ASN A 174 10.98 9.94 -2.39
CA ASN A 174 10.74 8.74 -3.16
C ASN A 174 11.89 8.52 -4.13
N ARG A 175 12.31 7.26 -4.28
CA ARG A 175 13.23 6.88 -5.34
C ARG A 175 12.41 6.35 -6.51
N LEU A 176 12.24 7.18 -7.54
CA LEU A 176 11.55 6.80 -8.76
C LEU A 176 12.41 5.82 -9.58
N THR A 177 11.79 4.76 -10.06
CA THR A 177 12.38 3.77 -10.97
C THR A 177 11.96 4.02 -12.40
N ARG A 178 10.76 4.58 -12.60
CA ARG A 178 10.23 4.96 -13.91
C ARG A 178 9.32 6.18 -13.81
N ALA A 179 9.25 6.97 -14.87
CA ALA A 179 8.31 8.07 -15.01
C ALA A 179 7.71 8.12 -16.42
N SER A 180 6.50 8.67 -16.55
CA SER A 180 5.82 8.84 -17.84
C SER A 180 5.03 10.14 -17.85
N TYR A 181 5.26 10.97 -18.86
CA TYR A 181 4.51 12.20 -19.10
C TYR A 181 3.28 11.91 -19.97
N VAL A 182 2.09 12.19 -19.45
CA VAL A 182 0.82 11.86 -20.11
C VAL A 182 -0.20 12.99 -20.01
N GLU A 183 -1.20 12.95 -20.89
CA GLU A 183 -2.35 13.84 -20.86
C GLU A 183 -3.61 13.04 -20.53
N VAL A 184 -4.28 13.41 -19.45
CA VAL A 184 -5.51 12.76 -19.00
C VAL A 184 -6.71 13.61 -19.40
N VAL A 185 -7.63 13.03 -20.16
CA VAL A 185 -8.82 13.72 -20.65
C VAL A 185 -10.03 13.26 -19.85
N CYS A 186 -10.63 14.17 -19.09
CA CYS A 186 -11.83 13.90 -18.30
C CYS A 186 -13.09 14.07 -19.16
N GLN A 187 -14.03 13.15 -18.98
CA GLN A 187 -15.34 13.15 -19.66
C GLN A 187 -16.45 13.63 -18.73
#